data_AF-A0A2X2J360-F1
#
_entry.id   AF-A0A2X2J360-F1
#
_cell.length_a   1.000
_cell.length_b   1.000
_cell.length_c   1.000
_cell.angle_alpha   90.00
_cell.angle_beta   90.00
_cell.angle_gamma   90.00
#
_symmetry.space_group_name_H-M   'P 1'
#
loop_
_entity.id
_entity.type
_entity.pdbx_description
1 polymer ?
#
loop_
_entity_poly.entity_id
_entity_poly.type
_entity_poly.pdbx_seq_one_letter_code
_entity_poly.pdbx_strand_id
1 'polypeptide(L)'
;MRVEHLDKLLSLNQTQKDSIYNITLTQAQQRAALRNDGGDRKANMEKFKQLQEIQTAKIKSWLSPEQGKLFDEQQEKIKERMSKRSDN
;
A
#
# COMPACT_ATOMS: atom_id res chain seq x y z
N MET A 1 -2.84 2.07 -3.47
CA MET A 1 -1.82 2.23 -4.53
C MET A 1 -2.11 1.16 -5.58
N ARG A 2 -2.14 1.47 -6.89
CA ARG A 2 -2.38 0.46 -7.94
C ARG A 2 -1.04 -0.11 -8.43
N VAL A 3 -1.01 -1.41 -8.72
CA VAL A 3 0.20 -2.11 -9.20
C VAL A 3 0.75 -1.49 -10.48
N GLU A 4 -0.12 -1.06 -11.40
CA GLU A 4 0.27 -0.37 -12.64
C GLU A 4 1.07 0.91 -12.40
N HIS A 5 0.76 1.65 -11.33
CA HIS A 5 1.50 2.86 -10.99
C HIS A 5 2.87 2.50 -10.40
N LEU A 6 2.92 1.49 -9.52
CA LEU A 6 4.18 0.98 -9.00
C LEU A 6 5.08 0.43 -10.10
N ASP A 7 4.52 -0.25 -11.08
CA ASP A 7 5.25 -0.74 -12.25
C ASP A 7 5.88 0.40 -13.05
N LYS A 8 5.11 1.44 -13.37
CA LYS A 8 5.63 2.63 -14.07
C LYS A 8 6.75 3.35 -13.31
N LEU A 9 6.73 3.31 -11.98
CA LEU A 9 7.71 3.97 -11.13
C LEU A 9 8.97 3.13 -10.88
N LEU A 10 8.78 1.83 -10.67
CA LEU A 10 9.84 0.93 -10.19
C LEU A 10 10.38 0.02 -11.30
N SER A 11 9.79 0.05 -12.49
CA SER A 11 10.08 -0.85 -13.61
C SER A 11 10.11 -2.31 -13.13
N LEU A 12 8.98 -2.77 -12.61
CA LEU A 12 8.87 -4.08 -11.99
C LEU A 12 9.00 -5.19 -13.04
N ASN A 13 9.63 -6.31 -12.68
CA ASN A 13 9.56 -7.51 -13.50
C ASN A 13 8.22 -8.25 -13.30
N GLN A 14 7.90 -9.21 -14.18
CA GLN A 14 6.62 -9.91 -14.14
C GLN A 14 6.35 -10.60 -12.80
N THR A 15 7.35 -11.28 -12.24
CA THR A 15 7.24 -11.96 -10.93
C THR A 15 6.93 -10.98 -9.79
N GLN A 16 7.57 -9.81 -9.80
CA GLN A 16 7.31 -8.73 -8.84
C GLN A 16 5.89 -8.17 -9.02
N LYS A 17 5.43 -7.95 -10.27
CA LYS A 17 4.07 -7.49 -10.55
C LYS A 17 3.03 -8.47 -10.05
N ASP A 18 3.19 -9.76 -10.33
CA ASP A 18 2.22 -10.79 -9.94
C ASP A 18 2.13 -10.90 -8.41
N SER A 19 3.28 -10.87 -7.73
CA SER A 19 3.35 -10.90 -6.27
C SER A 19 2.68 -9.67 -5.63
N ILE A 20 2.98 -8.48 -6.15
CA ILE A 20 2.38 -7.22 -5.69
C ILE A 20 0.89 -7.18 -6.03
N TYR A 21 0.45 -7.73 -7.17
CA TYR A 21 -0.95 -7.81 -7.55
C TYR A 21 -1.75 -8.67 -6.58
N ASN A 22 -1.27 -9.88 -6.28
CA ASN A 22 -1.95 -10.80 -5.36
C ASN A 22 -2.12 -10.20 -3.96
N ILE A 23 -1.10 -9.52 -3.43
CA ILE A 23 -1.20 -8.89 -2.12
C ILE A 23 -2.13 -7.67 -2.14
N THR A 24 -2.14 -6.90 -3.24
CA THR A 24 -3.02 -5.74 -3.39
C THR A 24 -4.49 -6.16 -3.54
N LEU A 25 -4.75 -7.27 -4.24
CA LEU A 25 -6.08 -7.85 -4.39
C LEU A 25 -6.62 -8.32 -3.03
N THR A 26 -5.81 -9.07 -2.28
CA THR A 26 -6.15 -9.52 -0.92
C THR A 26 -6.48 -8.33 -0.01
N GLN A 27 -5.68 -7.26 -0.07
CA GLN A 27 -5.93 -6.06 0.71
C GLN A 27 -7.23 -5.35 0.32
N ALA A 28 -7.54 -5.27 -0.98
CA ALA A 28 -8.78 -4.66 -1.45
C ALA A 28 -10.01 -5.40 -0.91
N GLN A 29 -9.95 -6.73 -0.89
CA GLN A 29 -10.99 -7.58 -0.29
C GLN A 29 -11.10 -7.38 1.22
N GLN A 30 -9.97 -7.36 1.95
CA GLN A 30 -9.96 -7.10 3.40
C GLN A 30 -10.53 -5.72 3.73
N ARG A 31 -10.19 -4.69 2.94
CA ARG A 31 -10.74 -3.35 3.12
C ARG A 31 -12.24 -3.29 2.83
N ALA A 32 -12.71 -4.01 1.82
CA ALA A 32 -14.14 -4.12 1.52
C ALA A 32 -14.91 -4.81 2.67
N ALA A 33 -14.34 -5.89 3.22
CA ALA A 33 -14.90 -6.58 4.37
C ALA A 33 -14.98 -5.66 5.61
N LEU A 34 -13.87 -4.97 5.95
CA LEU A 34 -13.83 -4.02 7.07
C LEU A 34 -14.82 -2.86 6.92
N ARG A 35 -15.10 -2.43 5.68
CA ARG A 35 -16.10 -1.37 5.41
C ARG A 35 -17.53 -1.86 5.63
N ASN A 36 -17.83 -3.12 5.30
CA ASN A 36 -19.16 -3.71 5.44
C ASN A 36 -19.47 -4.12 6.88
N ASP A 37 -18.46 -4.34 7.71
CA ASP A 37 -18.61 -4.79 9.10
C ASP A 37 -19.24 -3.71 10.03
N GLY A 38 -19.37 -2.46 9.56
CA GLY A 38 -20.09 -1.38 10.27
C GLY A 38 -19.50 -0.95 11.62
N GLY A 39 -18.40 -1.57 12.06
CA GLY A 39 -17.81 -1.41 13.38
C GLY A 39 -17.04 -0.10 13.61
N ASP A 40 -16.47 0.00 14.81
CA ASP A 40 -15.74 1.17 15.30
C ASP A 40 -14.66 1.63 14.30
N ARG A 41 -14.83 2.86 13.80
CA ARG A 41 -13.92 3.49 12.83
C ARG A 41 -12.48 3.52 13.35
N LYS A 42 -12.28 3.69 14.66
CA LYS A 42 -10.93 3.77 15.25
C LYS A 42 -10.24 2.41 15.20
N ALA A 43 -10.93 1.35 15.60
CA ALA A 43 -10.43 -0.02 15.52
C ALA A 43 -10.17 -0.44 14.05
N ASN A 44 -11.05 -0.05 13.13
CA ASN A 44 -10.87 -0.33 11.71
C ASN A 44 -9.67 0.42 11.11
N MET A 45 -9.43 1.66 11.53
CA MET A 45 -8.23 2.43 11.13
C MET A 45 -6.94 1.77 11.63
N GLU A 46 -6.92 1.30 12.87
CA GLU A 46 -5.74 0.66 13.46
C GLU A 46 -5.43 -0.67 12.76
N LYS A 47 -6.46 -1.50 12.53
CA LYS A 47 -6.33 -2.72 11.70
C LYS A 47 -5.82 -2.40 10.31
N PHE A 48 -6.35 -1.35 9.67
CA PHE A 48 -5.92 -0.93 8.34
C PHE A 48 -4.43 -0.52 8.33
N LYS A 49 -3.98 0.23 9.35
CA LYS A 49 -2.58 0.63 9.49
C LYS A 49 -1.66 -0.58 9.63
N GLN A 50 -1.99 -1.53 10.50
CA GLN A 50 -1.21 -2.77 10.68
C GLN A 50 -1.13 -3.59 9.38
N LEU A 51 -2.26 -3.75 8.68
CA LEU A 51 -2.29 -4.45 7.39
C LEU A 51 -1.42 -3.75 6.33
N GLN A 52 -1.43 -2.41 6.32
CA GLN A 52 -0.62 -1.62 5.41
C GLN A 52 0.88 -1.76 5.71
N GLU A 53 1.28 -1.80 6.98
CA GLU A 53 2.68 -2.00 7.40
C GLU A 53 3.19 -3.38 6.99
N ILE A 54 2.42 -4.44 7.28
CA ILE A 54 2.76 -5.82 6.91
C ILE A 54 2.90 -5.97 5.39
N GLN A 55 1.96 -5.40 4.63
CA GLN A 55 2.03 -5.42 3.17
C GLN A 55 3.25 -4.66 2.67
N THR A 56 3.52 -3.47 3.20
CA THR A 56 4.66 -2.65 2.80
C THR A 56 5.97 -3.40 3.01
N ALA A 57 6.13 -4.06 4.15
CA ALA A 57 7.29 -4.91 4.43
C ALA A 57 7.43 -6.06 3.40
N LYS A 58 6.32 -6.73 3.07
CA LYS A 58 6.30 -7.79 2.04
C LYS A 58 6.65 -7.29 0.65
N ILE A 59 6.05 -6.17 0.22
CA ILE A 59 6.38 -5.55 -1.07
C ILE A 59 7.86 -5.23 -1.12
N LYS A 60 8.41 -4.55 -0.10
CA LYS A 60 9.84 -4.24 -0.02
C LYS A 60 10.74 -5.46 -0.09
N SER A 61 10.33 -6.60 0.47
CA SER A 61 11.11 -7.84 0.40
C SER A 61 11.26 -8.40 -1.03
N TRP A 62 10.38 -8.00 -1.95
CA TRP A 62 10.45 -8.36 -3.37
C TRP A 62 11.12 -7.30 -4.24
N LEU A 63 11.37 -6.12 -3.70
CA LEU A 63 11.99 -5.01 -4.42
C LEU A 63 13.51 -5.07 -4.28
N SER A 64 14.21 -4.60 -5.32
CA SER A 64 15.64 -4.30 -5.19
C SER A 64 15.85 -3.09 -4.26
N PRO A 65 17.07 -2.87 -3.74
CA PRO A 65 17.37 -1.70 -2.91
C PRO A 65 17.04 -0.36 -3.60
N GLU A 66 17.25 -0.27 -4.91
CA GLU A 66 16.92 0.91 -5.71
C GLU A 66 15.40 1.11 -5.83
N GLN A 67 14.66 0.04 -6.11
CA GLN A 67 13.21 0.06 -6.16
C GLN A 67 12.59 0.37 -4.78
N GLY A 68 13.21 -0.11 -3.70
CA GLY A 68 12.79 0.16 -2.33
C GLY A 68 12.85 1.65 -1.99
N LYS A 69 13.91 2.36 -2.41
CA LYS A 69 14.02 3.82 -2.22
C LYS A 69 12.91 4.58 -2.93
N LEU A 70 12.67 4.27 -4.21
CA LEU A 70 11.62 4.91 -5.00
C LEU A 70 10.22 4.63 -4.43
N PHE A 71 10.00 3.42 -3.89
CA PHE A 71 8.77 3.06 -3.20
C PHE A 71 8.57 3.93 -1.95
N ASP A 72 9.61 4.11 -1.14
CA ASP A 72 9.56 4.92 0.08
C ASP A 72 9.31 6.39 -0.21
N GLU A 73 9.98 6.97 -1.21
CA GLU A 73 9.72 8.33 -1.68
C GLU A 73 8.26 8.53 -2.10
N GLN A 74 7.66 7.51 -2.74
CA GLN A 74 6.26 7.58 -3.12
C GLN A 74 5.30 7.50 -1.94
N GLN A 75 5.61 6.67 -0.94
CA GLN A 75 4.81 6.62 0.28
C GLN A 75 4.85 7.96 1.03
N GLU A 76 6.03 8.57 1.15
CA GLU A 76 6.16 9.90 1.77
C GLU A 76 5.42 10.97 0.97
N LYS A 77 5.52 10.99 -0.37
CA LYS A 77 4.73 11.92 -1.21
C LYS A 77 3.21 11.76 -1.02
N ILE A 78 2.73 10.53 -0.85
CA ILE A 78 1.32 10.25 -0.58
C ILE A 78 0.94 10.78 0.82
N LYS A 79 1.80 10.54 1.82
CA LYS A 79 1.60 11.01 3.20
C LYS A 79 1.60 12.53 3.29
N GLU A 80 2.52 13.21 2.62
CA GLU A 80 2.55 14.67 2.52
C GLU A 80 1.27 15.23 1.90
N ARG A 81 0.79 14.61 0.81
CA ARG A 81 -0.48 15.01 0.16
C ARG A 81 -1.69 14.81 1.08
N MET A 82 -1.66 13.77 1.91
CA MET A 82 -2.72 13.52 2.90
C MET A 82 -2.65 14.53 4.05
N SER A 83 -1.45 14.86 4.54
CA SER A 83 -1.24 15.88 5.58
C SER A 83 -1.72 17.26 5.12
N LYS A 84 -1.34 17.69 3.91
CA LYS A 84 -1.77 18.97 3.33
C LYS A 84 -3.28 19.10 3.13
N ARG A 85 -4.01 17.99 3.05
CA ARG A 85 -5.48 17.96 2.98
C ARG A 85 -6.16 17.98 4.35
N SER A 86 -5.42 17.71 5.41
CA SER A 86 -5.94 17.77 6.79
C SER A 86 -5.79 19.16 7.40
N ASP A 87 -4.87 19.98 6.85
CA ASP A 87 -4.59 21.35 7.32
C ASP A 87 -5.42 22.44 6.62
N ASN A 88 -6.39 22.08 5.77
CA ASN A 88 -7.20 23.02 4.99
C ASN A 88 -8.68 22.63 5.02
#